data_AF-A0A6A0HDE3-F1
#
_entry.id   AF-A0A6A0HDE3-F1
#
_cell.length_a   1.000
_cell.length_b   1.000
_cell.length_c   1.000
_cell.angle_alpha   90.00
_cell.angle_beta   90.00
_cell.angle_gamma   90.00
#
_symmetry.space_group_name_H-M   'P 1'
#
loop_
_entity.id
_entity.type
_entity.pdbx_description
1 polymer ?
#
loop_
_entity_poly.entity_id
_entity_poly.type
_entity_poly.pdbx_seq_one_letter_code
_entity_poly.pdbx_strand_id
1 'polypeptide(L)'
;MFSRPRGREVVCHASAWDMCNGNDYRVKMCTDITMEDFIKAHHEMGHIQYDMLYKNQPFIFRDGANPGFHEAIGDVVALSASTPQHMRALGLLPEASLADQFHRHETDINHLF
;
A
#
# COMPACT_ATOMS: atom_id res chain seq x y z
N MET A 1 12.49 -2.66 7.12
CA MET A 1 13.33 -1.47 6.87
C MET A 1 12.44 -0.42 6.24
N PHE A 2 12.15 0.67 6.96
CA PHE A 2 11.22 1.71 6.50
C PHE A 2 11.92 2.97 5.99
N SER A 3 13.20 3.16 6.30
CA SER A 3 14.00 4.28 5.81
C SER A 3 15.36 3.77 5.35
N ARG A 4 15.97 4.49 4.40
CA ARG A 4 17.32 4.13 3.93
C ARG A 4 18.34 4.25 5.08
N PRO A 5 19.09 3.19 5.40
CA PRO A 5 20.12 3.26 6.44
C PRO A 5 21.31 4.11 5.98
N ARG A 6 21.90 4.87 6.91
CA ARG A 6 23.13 5.61 6.63
C ARG A 6 24.32 4.66 6.48
N GLY A 7 25.21 4.94 5.53
CA GLY A 7 26.46 4.19 5.35
C GLY A 7 26.31 2.75 4.86
N ARG A 8 25.15 2.38 4.31
CA ARG A 8 24.91 1.05 3.72
C ARG A 8 24.23 1.17 2.37
N GLU A 9 24.71 0.38 1.41
CA GLU A 9 24.01 0.18 0.15
C GLU A 9 22.89 -0.85 0.33
N VAL A 10 21.70 -0.52 -0.19
CA VAL A 10 20.52 -1.35 -0.11
C VAL A 10 19.70 -1.22 -1.39
N VAL A 11 18.97 -2.26 -1.75
CA VAL A 11 17.96 -2.19 -2.82
C VAL A 11 16.71 -1.50 -2.27
N CYS A 12 16.36 -0.34 -2.83
CA CYS A 12 15.28 0.50 -2.32
C CYS A 12 13.88 0.16 -2.85
N HIS A 13 13.77 -0.65 -3.93
CA HIS A 13 12.47 -1.08 -4.43
C HIS A 13 11.65 -1.72 -3.30
N ALA A 14 10.41 -1.25 -3.15
CA ALA A 14 9.51 -1.71 -2.10
C ALA A 14 9.24 -3.21 -2.27
N SER A 15 9.02 -3.89 -1.15
CA SER A 15 8.75 -5.33 -1.13
C SER A 15 8.31 -5.78 0.27
N ALA A 16 7.36 -6.69 0.30
CA ALA A 16 6.90 -7.46 1.44
C ALA A 16 7.56 -8.84 1.47
N TRP A 17 7.83 -9.35 2.66
CA TRP A 17 8.57 -10.58 2.87
C TRP A 17 7.93 -11.40 4.00
N ASP A 18 7.40 -12.57 3.67
CA ASP A 18 7.16 -13.66 4.63
C ASP A 18 8.48 -14.41 4.86
N MET A 19 8.94 -14.48 6.12
CA MET A 19 10.15 -15.22 6.49
C MET A 19 9.87 -16.72 6.71
N CYS A 20 8.70 -17.22 6.33
CA CYS A 20 8.27 -18.61 6.28
C CYS A 20 8.18 -19.33 7.64
N ASN A 21 8.25 -18.60 8.75
CA ASN A 21 8.15 -19.14 10.11
C ASN A 21 6.76 -18.90 10.76
N GLY A 22 5.85 -18.23 10.05
CA GLY A 22 4.48 -17.97 10.48
C GLY A 22 4.32 -16.84 11.52
N ASN A 23 5.40 -16.11 11.83
CA ASN A 23 5.38 -15.02 12.82
C ASN A 23 6.32 -13.84 12.50
N ASP A 24 7.17 -13.93 11.48
CA ASP A 24 8.07 -12.85 11.06
C ASP A 24 7.76 -12.41 9.62
N TYR A 25 7.22 -11.21 9.51
CA TYR A 25 6.84 -10.56 8.27
C TYR A 25 7.51 -9.20 8.21
N ARG A 26 8.08 -8.84 7.06
CA ARG A 26 8.94 -7.66 6.94
C ARG A 26 8.61 -6.88 5.68
N VAL A 27 8.58 -5.56 5.80
CA VAL A 27 8.57 -4.65 4.64
C VAL A 27 9.96 -4.05 4.47
N LYS A 28 10.43 -3.94 3.24
CA LYS A 28 11.71 -3.31 2.88
C LYS A 28 11.49 -2.23 1.82
N MET A 29 11.38 -0.99 2.27
CA MET A 29 11.14 0.18 1.45
C MET A 29 11.99 1.37 1.93
N CYS A 30 12.59 2.11 1.00
CA CYS A 30 13.22 3.39 1.30
C CYS A 30 12.16 4.49 1.22
N THR A 31 11.37 4.63 2.28
CA THR A 31 10.20 5.53 2.29
C THR A 31 10.62 6.98 2.40
N ASP A 32 10.08 7.82 1.52
CA ASP A 32 10.09 9.27 1.59
C ASP A 32 8.73 9.81 2.01
N ILE A 33 8.67 11.05 2.52
CA ILE A 33 7.41 11.67 2.96
C ILE A 33 6.69 12.25 1.73
N THR A 34 6.04 11.37 0.97
CA THR A 34 5.29 11.71 -0.25
C THR A 34 3.97 10.95 -0.32
N MET A 35 3.05 11.45 -1.14
CA MET A 35 1.78 10.75 -1.41
C MET A 35 2.00 9.39 -2.08
N GLU A 36 2.95 9.31 -3.01
CA GLU A 36 3.30 8.07 -3.70
C GLU A 36 3.73 6.99 -2.71
N ASP A 37 4.61 7.32 -1.77
CA ASP A 37 5.12 6.37 -0.79
C ASP A 37 4.09 6.05 0.31
N PHE A 38 3.17 6.98 0.61
CA PHE A 38 2.01 6.69 1.45
C PHE A 38 1.11 5.60 0.83
N ILE A 39 0.84 5.68 -0.47
CA ILE A 39 0.05 4.69 -1.20
C ILE A 39 0.81 3.36 -1.28
N LYS A 40 2.10 3.38 -1.62
CA LYS A 40 2.92 2.16 -1.64
C LYS A 40 2.98 1.48 -0.28
N ALA A 41 3.06 2.22 0.81
CA ALA A 41 3.03 1.63 2.15
C ALA A 41 1.74 0.83 2.41
N HIS A 42 0.59 1.28 1.89
CA HIS A 42 -0.66 0.54 1.93
C HIS A 42 -0.64 -0.71 1.06
N HIS A 43 -0.09 -0.61 -0.16
CA HIS A 43 0.09 -1.74 -1.06
C HIS A 43 0.94 -2.86 -0.41
N GLU A 44 2.12 -2.50 0.11
CA GLU A 44 3.03 -3.46 0.77
C GLU A 44 2.41 -4.09 2.02
N MET A 45 1.64 -3.31 2.80
CA MET A 45 0.90 -3.85 3.93
C MET A 45 -0.25 -4.78 3.50
N GLY A 46 -0.81 -4.60 2.31
CA GLY A 46 -1.76 -5.51 1.70
C GLY A 46 -1.15 -6.89 1.47
N HIS A 47 0.07 -6.96 0.93
CA HIS A 47 0.81 -8.22 0.82
C HIS A 47 1.04 -8.88 2.18
N ILE A 48 1.57 -8.13 3.16
CA ILE A 48 1.82 -8.66 4.52
C ILE A 48 0.54 -9.20 5.16
N GLN A 49 -0.59 -8.49 4.98
CA GLN A 49 -1.88 -8.95 5.48
C GLN A 49 -2.30 -10.26 4.80
N TYR A 50 -2.08 -10.39 3.49
CA TYR A 50 -2.40 -11.62 2.78
C TYR A 50 -1.53 -12.79 3.25
N ASP A 51 -0.23 -12.57 3.43
CA ASP A 51 0.73 -13.54 3.97
C ASP A 51 0.32 -14.06 5.36
N MET A 52 -0.12 -13.15 6.23
CA MET A 52 -0.62 -13.50 7.56
C MET A 52 -1.89 -14.35 7.51
N LEU A 53 -2.77 -14.16 6.51
CA LEU A 53 -4.05 -14.87 6.42
C LEU A 53 -3.88 -16.33 6.03
N TYR A 54 -2.95 -16.65 5.12
CA TYR A 54 -2.71 -18.05 4.71
C TYR A 54 -1.61 -18.75 5.52
N LYS A 55 -1.04 -18.12 6.56
CA LYS A 55 0.09 -18.66 7.34
C LYS A 55 -0.12 -20.07 7.93
N ASN A 56 -1.37 -20.48 8.13
CA ASN A 56 -1.71 -21.80 8.67
C ASN A 56 -1.89 -22.88 7.59
N GLN A 57 -1.81 -22.53 6.30
CA GLN A 57 -1.80 -23.49 5.22
C GLN A 57 -0.50 -24.32 5.22
N PRO A 58 -0.52 -25.54 4.65
CA PRO A 58 0.71 -26.27 4.34
C PRO A 58 1.67 -25.41 3.52
N PHE A 59 2.98 -25.55 3.75
CA PHE A 59 4.00 -24.67 3.18
C PHE A 59 3.88 -24.47 1.66
N ILE A 60 3.58 -25.54 0.92
CA ILE A 60 3.43 -25.50 -0.54
C ILE A 60 2.18 -24.74 -1.05
N PHE A 61 1.27 -24.36 -0.15
CA PHE A 61 0.03 -23.62 -0.45
C PHE A 61 0.02 -22.21 0.17
N ARG A 62 1.17 -21.72 0.66
CA ARG A 62 1.33 -20.37 1.21
C ARG A 62 1.74 -19.39 0.12
N ASP A 63 0.83 -19.20 -0.83
CA ASP A 63 0.99 -18.26 -1.93
C ASP A 63 -0.41 -17.81 -2.38
N GLY A 64 -0.47 -16.79 -3.23
CA GLY A 64 -1.70 -16.35 -3.86
C GLY A 64 -2.28 -17.46 -4.74
N ALA A 65 -3.60 -17.42 -4.97
CA ALA A 65 -4.25 -18.37 -5.88
C ALA A 65 -3.60 -18.39 -7.28
N ASN A 66 -3.07 -17.24 -7.69
CA ASN A 66 -2.07 -17.07 -8.74
C ASN A 66 -1.32 -15.74 -8.46
N PRO A 67 -0.19 -15.44 -9.14
CA PRO A 67 0.59 -14.22 -8.86
C PRO A 67 -0.22 -12.92 -8.97
N GLY A 68 -1.26 -12.88 -9.81
CA GLY A 68 -2.11 -11.69 -9.95
C GLY A 68 -2.96 -11.38 -8.71
N PHE A 69 -3.30 -12.39 -7.90
CA PHE A 69 -4.03 -12.14 -6.65
C PHE A 69 -3.17 -11.40 -5.62
N HIS A 70 -1.86 -11.67 -5.56
CA HIS A 70 -0.99 -11.00 -4.60
C HIS A 70 -0.90 -9.50 -4.87
N GLU A 71 -0.65 -9.13 -6.12
CA GLU A 71 -0.58 -7.72 -6.55
C GLU A 71 -1.95 -7.02 -6.44
N ALA A 72 -3.02 -7.68 -6.88
CA ALA A 72 -4.36 -7.08 -6.86
C ALA A 72 -4.84 -6.73 -5.44
N ILE A 73 -4.49 -7.54 -4.43
CA ILE A 73 -4.85 -7.23 -3.04
C ILE A 73 -4.12 -5.98 -2.55
N GLY A 74 -2.82 -5.84 -2.85
CA GLY A 74 -2.06 -4.63 -2.53
C GLY A 74 -2.69 -3.39 -3.18
N ASP A 75 -2.98 -3.47 -4.48
CA ASP A 75 -3.55 -2.37 -5.25
C ASP A 75 -4.96 -1.97 -4.80
N VAL A 76 -5.83 -2.92 -4.44
CA VAL A 76 -7.18 -2.60 -3.96
C VAL A 76 -7.13 -1.82 -2.63
N VAL A 77 -6.22 -2.19 -1.73
CA VAL A 77 -6.03 -1.46 -0.47
C VAL A 77 -5.50 -0.04 -0.75
N ALA A 78 -4.51 0.07 -1.64
CA ALA A 78 -3.94 1.34 -2.09
C ALA A 78 -4.99 2.26 -2.75
N LEU A 79 -5.87 1.72 -3.60
CA LEU A 79 -6.97 2.46 -4.22
C LEU A 79 -7.95 3.04 -3.21
N SER A 80 -8.28 2.29 -2.15
CA SER A 80 -9.13 2.84 -1.07
C SER A 80 -8.40 3.94 -0.29
N ALA A 81 -7.11 3.75 -0.02
CA ALA A 81 -6.30 4.68 0.73
C ALA A 81 -6.09 6.01 -0.03
N SER A 82 -6.01 5.99 -1.35
CA SER A 82 -5.79 7.19 -2.17
C SER A 82 -7.04 8.08 -2.32
N THR A 83 -8.22 7.64 -1.86
CA THR A 83 -9.45 8.42 -2.02
C THR A 83 -9.41 9.74 -1.23
N PRO A 84 -9.96 10.84 -1.77
CA PRO A 84 -10.08 12.11 -1.04
C PRO A 84 -10.88 11.98 0.26
N GLN A 85 -11.85 11.06 0.31
CA GLN A 85 -12.62 10.78 1.52
C GLN A 85 -11.72 10.22 2.64
N HIS A 86 -10.88 9.22 2.32
CA HIS A 86 -9.95 8.64 3.29
C HIS A 86 -8.94 9.68 3.79
N MET A 87 -8.39 10.48 2.88
CA MET A 87 -7.43 11.53 3.22
C MET A 87 -8.01 12.61 4.16
N ARG A 88 -9.27 13.00 3.95
CA ARG A 88 -9.98 13.91 4.88
C ARG A 88 -10.17 13.28 6.25
N ALA A 89 -10.55 12.00 6.30
CA ALA A 89 -10.71 11.28 7.58
C ALA A 89 -9.39 11.18 8.36
N LEU A 90 -8.24 11.15 7.68
CA LEU A 90 -6.90 11.20 8.27
C LEU A 90 -6.42 12.63 8.61
N GLY A 91 -7.18 13.67 8.23
CA GLY A 91 -6.77 15.07 8.40
C GLY A 91 -5.66 15.52 7.45
N LEU A 92 -5.42 14.78 6.36
CA LEU A 92 -4.40 15.11 5.34
C LEU A 92 -4.94 16.03 4.24
N LEU A 93 -6.27 16.17 4.14
CA LEU A 93 -6.95 17.14 3.30
C LEU A 93 -7.93 17.97 4.14
N PRO A 94 -8.14 19.25 3.81
CA PRO A 94 -9.17 20.06 4.45
C PRO A 94 -10.57 19.51 4.12
N GLU A 95 -11.55 19.89 4.94
CA GLU A 95 -12.96 19.63 4.65
C GLU A 95 -13.34 20.21 3.29
N ALA A 96 -14.24 19.52 2.58
CA ALA A 96 -14.59 19.88 1.21
C ALA A 96 -15.25 21.27 1.18
N SER A 97 -14.62 22.21 0.46
CA SER A 97 -15.17 23.53 0.23
C SER A 97 -16.28 23.50 -0.82
N LEU A 98 -17.05 24.58 -0.93
CA LEU A 98 -18.02 24.74 -2.02
C LEU A 98 -17.33 24.76 -3.39
N ALA A 99 -16.13 25.35 -3.50
CA ALA A 99 -15.34 25.36 -4.73
C ALA A 99 -14.93 23.94 -5.16
N ASP A 100 -14.56 23.07 -4.21
CA ASP A 100 -14.26 21.67 -4.49
C ASP A 100 -15.48 20.90 -5.02
N GLN A 101 -16.69 21.31 -4.62
CA GLN A 101 -17.92 20.71 -5.13
C GLN A 101 -18.22 21.13 -6.57
N PHE A 102 -17.93 22.39 -6.92
CA PHE A 102 -18.11 22.89 -8.29
C PHE A 102 -17.15 22.21 -9.28
N HIS A 103 -15.89 21.99 -8.90
CA HIS A 103 -14.90 21.36 -9.76
C HIS A 103 -14.84 19.83 -9.66
N ARG A 104 -15.64 19.21 -8.78
CA ARG A 104 -15.58 17.77 -8.50
C ARG A 104 -15.65 16.92 -9.77
N HIS A 105 -16.56 17.25 -10.68
CA HIS A 105 -16.72 16.46 -11.91
C HIS A 105 -15.47 16.49 -12.80
N GLU A 106 -14.84 17.65 -12.93
CA GLU A 106 -13.62 17.84 -13.72
C GLU A 106 -12.43 17.12 -13.07
N THR A 107 -12.29 17.20 -11.75
CA THR A 107 -11.23 16.50 -11.02
C THR A 107 -11.40 14.99 -11.02
N ASP A 108 -12.64 14.50 -10.95
CA ASP A 108 -12.93 13.06 -11.02
C ASP A 108 -12.58 12.51 -12.42
N ILE A 109 -12.90 13.26 -13.49
CA ILE A 109 -12.47 12.90 -14.85
C ILE A 109 -10.93 12.86 -14.94
N ASN A 110 -10.24 13.88 -14.43
CA ASN A 110 -8.77 13.91 -14.45
C ASN A 110 -8.13 12.78 -13.62
N HIS A 111 -8.82 12.20 -12.65
CA HIS A 111 -8.32 11.05 -11.91
C HIS A 111 -8.48 9.76 -12.73
N LEU A 112 -9.56 9.63 -13.51
CA LEU A 112 -9.86 8.42 -14.26
C LEU A 112 -9.01 8.25 -15.54
N PHE A 113 -8.39 9.32 -16.03
CA PHE A 113 -7.63 9.36 -17.29
C PHE A 113 -6.22 9.94 -17.09
#